data_AF-A0A0Q5MVK2-F1
#
_entry.id   AF-A0A0Q5MVK2-F1
#
_cell.length_a   1.000
_cell.length_b   1.000
_cell.length_c   1.000
_cell.angle_alpha   90.00
_cell.angle_beta   90.00
_cell.angle_gamma   90.00
#
_symmetry.space_group_name_H-M   'P 1'
#
loop_
_entity.id
_entity.type
_entity.pdbx_description
1 polymer ?
#
loop_
_entity_poly.entity_id
_entity_poly.type
_entity_poly.pdbx_seq_one_letter_code
_entity_poly.pdbx_strand_id
1 'polypeptide(L)'
;MAVVSSLIRLQKLDFWLRNPDYLADELLTDYEQGLVSFEEIQLHVVRMLDGDAPRLHTYPMERYIYGAYEFIDDALAVLKLYEQIEHRRAADSGALSRRDYFLLQKGRDTIAAMRADIPELEWYAQQAVAIGLIADAAVGAAAKRRQYLQTEYADTAHGDVIPSILERVRERAVKLKVVEG
;
A
#
# COMPACT_ATOMS: atom_id res chain seq x y z
N MET A 1 -18.70 -8.91 2.79
CA MET A 1 -18.36 -7.48 2.65
C MET A 1 -16.91 -7.30 3.07
N ALA A 2 -16.03 -6.77 2.21
CA ALA A 2 -14.63 -6.53 2.57
C ALA A 2 -14.51 -5.36 3.55
N VAL A 3 -13.63 -5.48 4.55
CA VAL A 3 -13.43 -4.49 5.61
C VAL A 3 -11.95 -4.25 5.87
N VAL A 4 -11.57 -2.99 5.99
CA VAL A 4 -10.28 -2.56 6.54
C VAL A 4 -10.54 -2.02 7.94
N SER A 5 -10.09 -2.76 8.95
CA SER A 5 -10.17 -2.35 10.34
C SER A 5 -9.02 -1.39 10.68
N SER A 6 -9.34 -0.22 11.23
CA SER A 6 -8.43 0.89 11.56
C SER A 6 -7.97 1.78 10.40
N LEU A 7 -7.97 3.10 10.67
CA LEU A 7 -7.38 4.12 9.79
C LEU A 7 -5.89 3.90 9.58
N ILE A 8 -5.17 3.49 10.62
CA ILE A 8 -3.73 3.21 10.53
C ILE A 8 -3.50 2.14 9.48
N ARG A 9 -4.28 1.04 9.52
CA ARG A 9 -4.12 -0.03 8.53
C ARG A 9 -4.38 0.48 7.12
N LEU A 10 -5.47 1.23 6.92
CA LEU A 10 -5.80 1.79 5.62
C LEU A 10 -4.66 2.65 5.06
N GLN A 11 -4.11 3.56 5.86
CA GLN A 11 -2.99 4.41 5.45
C GLN A 11 -1.70 3.62 5.15
N LYS A 12 -1.44 2.53 5.87
CA LYS A 12 -0.24 1.72 5.62
C LYS A 12 -0.35 0.87 4.36
N LEU A 13 -1.54 0.33 4.09
CA LEU A 13 -1.81 -0.35 2.82
C LEU A 13 -1.74 0.62 1.63
N ASP A 14 -2.30 1.82 1.79
CA ASP A 14 -2.24 2.88 0.78
C ASP A 14 -0.79 3.31 0.47
N PHE A 15 0.07 3.42 1.49
CA PHE A 15 1.50 3.68 1.29
C PHE A 15 2.16 2.62 0.39
N TRP A 16 1.98 1.33 0.68
CA TRP A 16 2.56 0.27 -0.16
C TRP A 16 1.94 0.21 -1.56
N LEU A 17 0.66 0.57 -1.70
CA LEU A 17 0.02 0.63 -3.02
C LEU A 17 0.65 1.69 -3.92
N ARG A 18 1.05 2.82 -3.34
CA ARG A 18 1.61 3.98 -4.07
C ARG A 18 3.12 3.95 -4.23
N ASN A 19 3.84 3.25 -3.36
CA ASN A 19 5.31 3.20 -3.33
C ASN A 19 5.79 1.77 -3.65
N PRO A 20 5.85 1.39 -4.94
CA PRO A 20 6.11 0.02 -5.37
C PRO A 20 7.52 -0.49 -5.00
N ASP A 21 8.50 0.40 -4.92
CA ASP A 21 9.86 0.10 -4.45
C ASP A 21 9.86 -0.34 -2.97
N TYR A 22 9.12 0.36 -2.11
CA TYR A 22 8.94 -0.03 -0.71
C TYR A 22 8.20 -1.37 -0.58
N LEU A 23 7.17 -1.60 -1.38
CA LEU A 23 6.46 -2.89 -1.40
C LEU A 23 7.38 -4.03 -1.87
N ALA A 24 8.19 -3.81 -2.91
CA ALA A 24 9.18 -4.78 -3.36
C ALA A 24 10.20 -5.11 -2.26
N ASP A 25 10.69 -4.12 -1.52
CA ASP A 25 11.65 -4.35 -0.42
C ASP A 25 11.05 -5.20 0.72
N GLU A 26 9.76 -5.02 1.01
CA GLU A 26 9.05 -5.85 1.99
C GLU A 26 8.90 -7.29 1.52
N LEU A 27 8.59 -7.53 0.24
CA LEU A 27 8.53 -8.87 -0.34
C LEU A 27 9.90 -9.56 -0.33
N LEU A 28 10.97 -8.84 -0.67
CA LEU A 28 12.33 -9.36 -0.58
C LEU A 28 12.70 -9.73 0.87
N THR A 29 12.20 -8.97 1.86
CA THR A 29 12.40 -9.28 3.28
C THR A 29 11.70 -10.56 3.69
N ASP A 30 10.45 -10.73 3.29
CA ASP A 30 9.70 -11.96 3.59
C ASP A 30 10.30 -13.17 2.86
N TYR A 31 10.83 -12.99 1.64
CA TYR A 31 11.53 -14.03 0.90
C TYR A 31 12.84 -14.45 1.58
N GLU A 32 13.69 -13.50 2.00
CA GLU A 32 14.91 -13.81 2.76
C GLU A 32 14.63 -14.56 4.06
N GLN A 33 13.47 -14.31 4.67
CA GLN A 33 13.01 -15.00 5.89
C GLN A 33 12.33 -16.34 5.61
N GLY A 34 12.14 -16.73 4.35
CA GLY A 34 11.45 -17.96 3.95
C GLY A 34 9.95 -17.95 4.22
N LEU A 35 9.33 -16.77 4.34
CA LEU A 35 7.89 -16.60 4.55
C LEU A 35 7.10 -16.67 3.24
N VAL A 36 7.76 -16.38 2.12
CA VAL A 36 7.24 -16.47 0.76
C VAL A 36 8.29 -17.10 -0.16
N SER A 37 7.85 -17.74 -1.22
CA SER A 37 8.69 -18.37 -2.24
C SER A 37 9.09 -17.39 -3.35
N PHE A 38 10.10 -17.79 -4.13
CA PHE A 38 10.55 -17.03 -5.29
C PHE A 38 9.41 -16.87 -6.32
N GLU A 39 8.69 -17.95 -6.60
CA GLU A 39 7.60 -18.00 -7.57
C GLU A 39 6.44 -17.07 -7.19
N GLU A 40 6.21 -16.86 -5.90
CA GLU A 40 5.17 -15.95 -5.39
C GLU A 40 5.53 -14.48 -5.60
N ILE A 41 6.81 -14.11 -5.53
CA ILE A 41 7.21 -12.70 -5.51
C ILE A 41 7.84 -12.20 -6.81
N GLN A 42 8.45 -13.08 -7.63
CA GLN A 42 9.35 -12.65 -8.71
C GLN A 42 8.67 -11.68 -9.68
N LEU A 43 7.50 -12.06 -10.22
CA LEU A 43 6.77 -11.26 -11.18
C LEU A 43 6.36 -9.89 -10.61
N HIS A 44 6.03 -9.84 -9.31
CA HIS A 44 5.66 -8.61 -8.64
C HIS A 44 6.86 -7.68 -8.46
N VAL A 45 7.98 -8.22 -7.99
CA VAL A 45 9.22 -7.45 -7.79
C VAL A 45 9.72 -6.89 -9.12
N VAL A 46 9.79 -7.70 -10.18
CA VAL A 46 10.19 -7.24 -11.53
C VAL A 46 9.32 -6.06 -11.97
N ARG A 47 7.98 -6.23 -11.98
CA ARG A 47 7.04 -5.18 -12.38
C ARG A 47 7.21 -3.88 -11.57
N MET A 48 7.42 -4.00 -10.27
CA MET A 48 7.60 -2.83 -9.38
C MET A 48 8.89 -2.08 -9.67
N LEU A 49 9.96 -2.79 -10.02
CA LEU A 49 11.29 -2.21 -10.25
C LEU A 49 11.51 -1.75 -11.69
N ASP A 50 10.76 -2.25 -12.68
CA ASP A 50 10.90 -1.84 -14.08
C ASP A 50 10.33 -0.44 -14.38
N GLY A 51 9.58 0.14 -13.44
CA GLY A 51 9.06 1.51 -13.57
C GLY A 51 7.75 1.62 -14.35
N ASP A 52 7.09 0.50 -14.62
CA ASP A 52 5.79 0.42 -15.31
C ASP A 52 4.59 0.87 -14.44
N ALA A 53 4.84 1.64 -13.38
CA ALA A 53 3.77 2.22 -12.58
C ALA A 53 2.96 3.23 -13.42
N PRO A 54 1.65 3.05 -13.57
CA PRO A 54 0.83 3.96 -14.37
C PRO A 54 0.84 5.36 -13.75
N ARG A 55 0.86 6.39 -14.61
CA ARG A 55 0.83 7.81 -14.20
C ARG A 55 -0.52 8.26 -13.61
N LEU A 56 -1.40 7.34 -13.28
CA LEU A 56 -2.62 7.58 -12.51
C LEU A 56 -2.31 7.80 -11.00
N HIS A 57 -1.03 7.72 -10.60
CA HIS A 57 -0.49 8.00 -9.27
C HIS A 57 0.63 9.04 -9.30
N THR A 58 0.29 10.33 -9.30
CA THR A 58 1.28 11.42 -9.35
C THR A 58 1.45 12.19 -8.05
N TYR A 59 0.94 11.70 -6.92
CA TYR A 59 1.14 12.37 -5.63
C TYR A 59 2.19 11.63 -4.80
N PRO A 60 3.43 12.14 -4.72
CA PRO A 60 4.41 11.63 -3.77
C PRO A 60 3.85 11.77 -2.34
N MET A 61 4.13 10.78 -1.48
CA MET A 61 3.67 10.84 -0.10
C MET A 61 4.63 11.65 0.76
N GLU A 62 4.10 12.60 1.53
CA GLU A 62 4.85 13.40 2.49
C GLU A 62 4.85 12.76 3.88
N ARG A 63 5.89 13.05 4.67
CA ARG A 63 5.91 12.67 6.08
C ARG A 63 5.20 13.71 6.95
N TYR A 64 4.12 13.29 7.60
CA TYR A 64 3.44 14.07 8.65
C TYR A 64 3.62 13.41 10.01
N ILE A 65 4.19 14.13 10.99
CA ILE A 65 4.42 13.78 12.42
C ILE A 65 4.80 12.30 12.71
N TYR A 66 3.91 11.34 12.44
CA TYR A 66 4.04 9.90 12.66
C TYR A 66 4.07 9.04 11.38
N GLY A 67 4.46 9.59 10.22
CA GLY A 67 4.81 8.82 9.02
C GLY A 67 4.19 9.35 7.73
N ALA A 68 4.16 8.52 6.68
CA ALA A 68 3.45 8.81 5.45
C ALA A 68 1.99 9.15 5.74
N TYR A 69 1.57 10.33 5.29
CA TYR A 69 0.24 10.86 5.55
C TYR A 69 -0.25 11.63 4.33
N GLU A 70 -1.52 11.39 4.03
CA GLU A 70 -2.34 12.22 3.17
C GLU A 70 -3.60 12.55 3.98
N PHE A 71 -4.30 13.63 3.62
CA PHE A 71 -5.68 13.86 4.02
C PHE A 71 -6.61 12.82 3.37
N ILE A 72 -6.45 11.55 3.75
CA ILE A 72 -7.22 10.43 3.23
C ILE A 72 -8.72 10.63 3.45
N ASP A 73 -9.11 11.41 4.46
CA ASP A 73 -10.49 11.80 4.70
C ASP A 73 -11.10 12.55 3.51
N ASP A 74 -10.34 13.36 2.75
CA ASP A 74 -10.85 14.07 1.56
C ASP A 74 -11.17 13.09 0.43
N ALA A 75 -10.23 12.17 0.14
CA ALA A 75 -10.44 11.12 -0.85
C ALA A 75 -11.62 10.21 -0.45
N LEU A 76 -11.68 9.80 0.83
CA LEU A 76 -12.77 8.97 1.35
C LEU A 76 -14.11 9.72 1.38
N ALA A 77 -14.12 11.03 1.60
CA ALA A 77 -15.34 11.83 1.60
C ALA A 77 -16.02 11.83 0.23
N VAL A 78 -15.24 11.92 -0.86
CA VAL A 78 -15.77 11.81 -2.23
C VAL A 78 -16.39 10.42 -2.45
N LEU A 79 -15.67 9.35 -2.12
CA LEU A 79 -16.18 7.98 -2.27
C LEU A 79 -17.42 7.73 -1.41
N LYS A 80 -17.48 8.31 -0.21
CA LYS A 80 -18.62 8.22 0.70
C LYS A 80 -19.83 9.01 0.19
N LEU A 81 -19.62 10.22 -0.35
CA LEU A 81 -20.67 11.04 -0.96
C LEU A 81 -21.38 10.29 -2.08
N TYR A 82 -20.63 9.51 -2.88
CA TYR A 82 -21.19 8.67 -3.93
C TYR A 82 -21.63 7.28 -3.44
N GLU A 83 -21.66 7.02 -2.14
CA GLU A 83 -22.09 5.76 -1.51
C GLU A 83 -21.30 4.53 -1.99
N GLN A 84 -20.04 4.73 -2.37
CA GLN A 84 -19.15 3.64 -2.79
C GLN A 84 -18.46 2.98 -1.60
N ILE A 85 -18.28 3.72 -0.50
CA ILE A 85 -17.74 3.24 0.76
C ILE A 85 -18.62 3.68 1.93
N GLU A 86 -18.46 3.01 3.07
CA GLU A 86 -18.94 3.46 4.37
C GLU A 86 -17.82 3.35 5.39
N HIS A 87 -17.84 4.17 6.45
CA HIS A 87 -16.99 3.93 7.61
C HIS A 87 -17.82 4.00 8.90
N ARG A 88 -17.56 3.06 9.81
CA ARG A 88 -18.30 2.96 11.09
C ARG A 88 -17.32 2.93 12.25
N ARG A 89 -17.75 3.46 13.39
CA ARG A 89 -17.02 3.31 14.65
C ARG A 89 -17.34 1.92 15.21
N ALA A 90 -16.31 1.17 15.59
CA ALA A 90 -16.44 -0.24 16.01
C ALA A 90 -17.21 -0.40 17.35
N ALA A 91 -17.33 0.67 18.14
CA ALA A 91 -18.21 0.82 19.30
C ALA A 91 -18.25 2.30 19.73
N ASP A 92 -19.23 2.72 20.53
CA ASP A 92 -19.32 4.10 21.03
C ASP A 92 -18.44 4.33 22.29
N SER A 93 -17.13 4.12 22.16
CA SER A 93 -16.16 4.19 23.27
C SER A 93 -15.43 5.55 23.35
N GLY A 94 -16.09 6.65 22.96
CA GLY A 94 -15.47 7.98 22.97
C GLY A 94 -14.42 8.20 21.86
N ALA A 95 -13.69 9.31 21.93
CA ALA A 95 -12.86 9.85 20.83
C ALA A 95 -11.84 8.88 20.20
N LEU A 96 -11.44 7.82 20.92
CA LEU A 96 -10.46 6.82 20.48
C LEU A 96 -11.07 5.57 19.81
N SER A 97 -12.38 5.56 19.54
CA SER A 97 -13.01 4.42 18.90
C SER A 97 -12.41 4.12 17.51
N ARG A 98 -12.06 2.86 17.30
CA ARG A 98 -11.59 2.32 16.02
C ARG A 98 -12.62 2.62 14.92
N ARG A 99 -12.16 3.09 13.76
CA ARG A 99 -12.97 3.18 12.55
C ARG A 99 -12.72 1.98 11.64
N ASP A 100 -13.79 1.38 11.18
CA ASP A 100 -13.79 0.30 10.20
C ASP A 100 -14.32 0.84 8.87
N TYR A 101 -13.63 0.54 7.79
CA TYR A 101 -13.93 1.02 6.44
C TYR A 101 -14.45 -0.13 5.59
N PHE A 102 -15.57 0.09 4.92
CA PHE A 102 -16.31 -0.92 4.18
C PHE A 102 -16.41 -0.52 2.72
N LEU A 103 -16.04 -1.42 1.82
CA LEU A 103 -16.32 -1.27 0.38
C LEU A 103 -17.73 -1.81 0.10
N LEU A 104 -18.63 -0.89 -0.26
CA LEU A 104 -20.03 -1.17 -0.58
C LEU A 104 -20.17 -1.77 -1.99
N GLN A 105 -21.33 -2.35 -2.29
CA GLN A 105 -21.57 -2.97 -3.60
C GLN A 105 -21.39 -1.98 -4.75
N LYS A 106 -21.94 -0.76 -4.61
CA LYS A 106 -21.78 0.32 -5.60
C LYS A 106 -20.32 0.66 -5.91
N GLY A 107 -19.45 0.62 -4.89
CA GLY A 107 -18.01 0.80 -5.07
C GLY A 107 -17.36 -0.36 -5.84
N ARG A 108 -17.79 -1.60 -5.59
CA ARG A 108 -17.35 -2.78 -6.36
C ARG A 108 -17.76 -2.68 -7.82
N ASP A 109 -19.02 -2.33 -8.06
CA ASP A 109 -19.58 -2.19 -9.40
C ASP A 109 -18.87 -1.07 -10.17
N THR A 110 -18.57 0.04 -9.50
CA THR A 110 -17.79 1.14 -10.08
C THR A 110 -16.40 0.68 -10.51
N ILE A 111 -15.64 0.01 -9.63
CA ILE A 111 -14.29 -0.47 -9.97
C ILE A 111 -14.35 -1.53 -11.08
N ALA A 112 -15.35 -2.41 -11.06
CA ALA A 112 -15.53 -3.41 -12.11
C ALA A 112 -15.78 -2.78 -13.48
N ALA A 113 -16.64 -1.76 -13.55
CA ALA A 113 -16.89 -1.00 -14.78
C ALA A 113 -15.63 -0.25 -15.23
N MET A 114 -14.95 0.46 -14.33
CA MET A 114 -13.72 1.18 -14.67
C MET A 114 -12.62 0.27 -15.20
N ARG A 115 -12.46 -0.94 -14.64
CA ARG A 115 -11.45 -1.91 -15.11
C ARG A 115 -11.77 -2.48 -16.50
N ALA A 116 -13.03 -2.44 -16.94
CA ALA A 116 -13.38 -2.83 -18.31
C ALA A 116 -12.89 -1.79 -19.33
N ASP A 117 -12.85 -0.51 -18.94
CA ASP A 117 -12.54 0.61 -19.83
C ASP A 117 -11.09 1.12 -19.68
N ILE A 118 -10.44 0.87 -18.54
CA ILE A 118 -9.11 1.40 -18.17
C ILE A 118 -8.18 0.23 -17.81
N PRO A 119 -7.46 -0.35 -18.79
CA PRO A 119 -6.57 -1.49 -18.58
C PRO A 119 -5.48 -1.24 -17.55
N GLU A 120 -5.01 0.00 -17.40
CA GLU A 120 -3.97 0.41 -16.46
C GLU A 120 -4.37 0.15 -15.00
N LEU A 121 -5.68 0.06 -14.70
CA LEU A 121 -6.16 -0.27 -13.36
C LEU A 121 -5.81 -1.70 -12.92
N GLU A 122 -5.48 -2.58 -13.88
CA GLU A 122 -4.97 -3.92 -13.56
C GLU A 122 -3.70 -3.85 -12.72
N TRP A 123 -2.84 -2.86 -12.97
CA TRP A 123 -1.62 -2.67 -12.19
C TRP A 123 -1.93 -2.52 -10.69
N TYR A 124 -2.95 -1.74 -10.32
CA TYR A 124 -3.36 -1.57 -8.92
C TYR A 124 -3.96 -2.84 -8.32
N ALA A 125 -4.70 -3.61 -9.10
CA ALA A 125 -5.20 -4.91 -8.65
C ALA A 125 -4.03 -5.84 -8.31
N GLN A 126 -2.99 -5.86 -9.15
CA GLN A 126 -1.81 -6.67 -8.89
C GLN A 126 -0.94 -6.13 -7.73
N GLN A 127 -0.93 -4.82 -7.46
CA GLN A 127 -0.33 -4.29 -6.24
C GLN A 127 -1.06 -4.76 -4.99
N ALA A 128 -2.40 -4.73 -5.00
CA ALA A 128 -3.20 -5.23 -3.88
C ALA A 128 -2.98 -6.72 -3.61
N VAL A 129 -2.79 -7.53 -4.66
CA VAL A 129 -2.40 -8.94 -4.54
C VAL A 129 -1.03 -9.07 -3.87
N ALA A 130 -0.03 -8.32 -4.33
CA ALA A 130 1.31 -8.33 -3.76
C ALA A 130 1.33 -7.91 -2.27
N ILE A 131 0.56 -6.89 -1.88
CA ILE A 131 0.39 -6.51 -0.48
C ILE A 131 -0.19 -7.67 0.36
N GLY A 132 -1.05 -8.48 -0.24
CA GLY A 132 -1.63 -9.67 0.40
C GLY A 132 -0.61 -10.77 0.72
N LEU A 133 0.56 -10.77 0.08
CA LEU A 133 1.65 -11.71 0.35
C LEU A 133 2.47 -11.32 1.58
N ILE A 134 2.48 -10.03 1.96
CA ILE A 134 3.26 -9.56 3.10
C ILE A 134 2.70 -10.13 4.40
N ALA A 135 3.56 -10.80 5.16
CA ALA A 135 3.25 -11.27 6.50
C ALA A 135 2.82 -10.09 7.39
N ASP A 136 1.71 -10.28 8.10
CA ASP A 136 1.09 -9.29 8.99
C ASP A 136 0.59 -7.98 8.33
N ALA A 137 0.46 -7.90 7.00
CA ALA A 137 -0.18 -6.75 6.33
C ALA A 137 -1.63 -6.50 6.81
N ALA A 138 -2.28 -7.54 7.35
CA ALA A 138 -3.59 -7.45 7.98
C ALA A 138 -3.59 -6.64 9.30
N VAL A 139 -2.43 -6.43 9.94
CA VAL A 139 -2.29 -5.78 11.24
C VAL A 139 -1.64 -4.40 11.07
N GLY A 140 -2.42 -3.33 11.14
CA GLY A 140 -1.93 -1.97 10.89
C GLY A 140 -0.74 -1.54 11.77
N ALA A 141 -0.65 -2.03 13.01
CA ALA A 141 0.50 -1.76 13.87
C ALA A 141 1.77 -2.48 13.41
N ALA A 142 1.66 -3.70 12.87
CA ALA A 142 2.78 -4.43 12.29
C ALA A 142 3.23 -3.77 10.99
N ALA A 143 2.30 -3.46 10.08
CA ALA A 143 2.59 -2.72 8.86
C ALA A 143 3.28 -1.37 9.14
N LYS A 144 2.82 -0.63 10.16
CA LYS A 144 3.50 0.59 10.60
C LYS A 144 4.94 0.31 11.05
N ARG A 145 5.18 -0.71 11.89
CA ARG A 145 6.54 -1.03 12.33
C ARG A 145 7.45 -1.36 11.16
N ARG A 146 6.99 -2.15 10.18
CA ARG A 146 7.77 -2.51 8.99
C ARG A 146 8.21 -1.28 8.21
N GLN A 147 7.29 -0.35 7.93
CA GLN A 147 7.65 0.92 7.27
C GLN A 147 8.67 1.76 8.05
N TYR A 148 8.63 1.73 9.39
CA TYR A 148 9.60 2.42 10.23
C TYR A 148 10.97 1.74 10.34
N LEU A 149 11.12 0.48 9.88
CA LEU A 149 12.43 -0.17 9.74
C LEU A 149 13.21 0.37 8.54
N GLN A 150 12.53 1.03 7.60
CA GLN A 150 13.16 1.65 6.44
C GLN A 150 13.76 3.00 6.84
N THR A 151 15.09 3.10 6.80
CA THR A 151 15.82 4.29 7.23
C THR A 151 15.37 5.55 6.50
N GLU A 152 15.21 5.47 5.18
CA GLU A 152 14.80 6.62 4.35
C GLU A 152 13.41 7.13 4.75
N TYR A 153 12.48 6.23 5.07
CA TYR A 153 11.17 6.59 5.59
C TYR A 153 11.25 7.17 7.01
N ALA A 154 12.05 6.57 7.89
CA ALA A 154 12.19 6.97 9.28
C ALA A 154 12.89 8.34 9.44
N ASP A 155 13.77 8.70 8.50
CA ASP A 155 14.61 9.90 8.55
C ASP A 155 14.05 11.07 7.72
N THR A 156 13.07 10.84 6.83
CA THR A 156 12.42 11.91 6.03
C THR A 156 11.99 13.08 6.91
N ALA A 157 12.31 14.34 6.64
CA ALA A 157 11.90 15.41 7.58
C ALA A 157 10.37 15.62 7.57
N HIS A 158 9.83 16.29 8.59
CA HIS A 158 8.42 16.62 8.61
C HIS A 158 8.08 17.58 7.46
N GLY A 159 7.08 17.23 6.64
CA GLY A 159 6.67 18.00 5.46
C GLY A 159 7.45 17.66 4.20
N ASP A 160 8.49 16.82 4.30
CA ASP A 160 9.25 16.40 3.12
C ASP A 160 8.61 15.18 2.47
N VAL A 161 8.83 15.08 1.16
CA VAL A 161 8.50 13.90 0.36
C VAL A 161 9.37 12.73 0.82
N ILE A 162 8.73 11.58 1.06
CA ILE A 162 9.44 10.34 1.32
C ILE A 162 10.18 9.94 0.04
N PRO A 163 11.52 9.81 0.08
CA PRO A 163 12.29 9.57 -1.12
C PRO A 163 12.10 8.13 -1.61
N SER A 164 12.27 7.93 -2.92
CA SER A 164 12.30 6.58 -3.48
C SER A 164 13.54 5.82 -2.98
N ILE A 165 13.39 4.52 -2.79
CA ILE A 165 14.46 3.57 -2.45
C ILE A 165 14.80 2.63 -3.62
N LEU A 166 14.28 2.92 -4.83
CA LEU A 166 14.32 2.05 -6.00
C LEU A 166 15.70 1.45 -6.31
N GLU A 167 16.74 2.27 -6.34
CA GLU A 167 18.10 1.80 -6.65
C GLU A 167 18.63 0.82 -5.61
N ARG A 168 18.45 1.10 -4.31
CA ARG A 168 18.81 0.18 -3.22
C ARG A 168 18.08 -1.15 -3.35
N VAL A 169 16.80 -1.11 -3.70
CA VAL A 169 15.97 -2.32 -3.83
C VAL A 169 16.35 -3.12 -5.08
N ARG A 170 16.70 -2.47 -6.19
CA ARG A 170 17.23 -3.13 -7.40
C ARG A 170 18.52 -3.90 -7.09
N GLU A 171 19.48 -3.25 -6.44
CA GLU A 171 20.74 -3.89 -6.03
C GLU A 171 20.49 -5.12 -5.13
N ARG A 172 19.55 -4.99 -4.18
CA ARG A 172 19.15 -6.08 -3.30
C ARG A 172 18.48 -7.22 -4.06
N ALA A 173 17.58 -6.92 -4.99
CA ALA A 173 16.87 -7.93 -5.79
C ALA A 173 17.83 -8.75 -6.67
N VAL A 174 18.84 -8.10 -7.27
CA VAL A 174 19.91 -8.77 -8.04
C VAL A 174 20.74 -9.67 -7.13
N LYS A 175 21.15 -9.18 -5.95
CA LYS A 175 21.92 -9.98 -4.98
C LYS A 175 21.16 -11.23 -4.52
N LEU A 176 19.84 -11.12 -4.35
CA LEU A 176 18.94 -12.21 -3.99
C LEU A 176 18.54 -13.10 -5.18
N LYS A 177 19.00 -12.77 -6.39
CA LYS A 177 18.69 -13.45 -7.65
C LYS A 177 17.19 -13.49 -7.96
N VAL A 178 16.45 -12.48 -7.50
CA VAL A 178 15.03 -12.30 -7.82
C VAL A 178 14.87 -11.63 -9.18
N VAL A 179 15.79 -10.75 -9.55
CA VAL A 179 15.85 -10.06 -10.83
C VAL A 179 17.22 -10.27 -11.47
N GLU A 180 17.28 -10.27 -12.80
CA GLU A 180 18.55 -10.29 -13.55
C GLU A 180 19.24 -8.92 -13.47
N GLY A 181 20.58 -8.92 -13.45
CA GLY A 181 21.40 -7.71 -13.32
C GLY A 181 21.82 -7.09 -14.64
#